data_AF-A0A973MM37-F1
#
_entry.id   AF-A0A973MM37-F1
#
_cell.length_a   1.000
_cell.length_b   1.000
_cell.length_c   1.000
_cell.angle_alpha   90.00
_cell.angle_beta   90.00
_cell.angle_gamma   90.00
#
_symmetry.space_group_name_H-M   'P 1'
#
loop_
_entity.id
_entity.type
_entity.pdbx_description
1 polymer ?
#
loop_
_entity_poly.entity_id
_entity_poly.type
_entity_poly.pdbx_seq_one_letter_code
_entity_poly.pdbx_strand_id
1 'polypeptide(L)'
;MSDSPAPLADPHLVYDPVAGTGPKDVVILGSTGSIGTQAIDLVLRNPDRFRVTALSANGGRIALLAEQAHRLRVRTVAVAREDAVEALREALTAQYGTGEPLPEILAGPEAATQLAASDCHTVLNGITGSIGLAPTLAALEAGRTLALANKESLIVGGPLVKALAKPGQIIPVDSEHAALFQALAAGTRADVRKLVVTASGGPFRGRTKAELANVTVQDALAHPTWAMGPVITINSATLVNKGLEVIEAHLLYDIPFDRIEVVVHPQSYVHSMIEFTDGSTIAQATPPDMRGPIAIGLGWPERVPDAAPAFDWSTASTWEFFPLDNDAFPSVNLARHVGELAGTAPAVFNAANEECVEAFRSGALPFNGIMETVTRVVEEHGTPPTGTSLTVPDVLEAETWARARARELTAQTTSAAEARA
;
A
#
# COMPACT_ATOMS: atom_id res chain seq x y z
N MET A 1 -7.43 19.51 -26.34
CA MET A 1 -7.73 19.06 -24.97
C MET A 1 -7.72 17.56 -25.05
N SER A 2 -6.70 16.88 -24.50
CA SER A 2 -6.61 15.42 -24.62
C SER A 2 -7.68 14.81 -23.72
N ASP A 3 -8.53 13.94 -24.28
CA ASP A 3 -9.56 13.14 -23.57
C ASP A 3 -8.97 12.09 -22.59
N SER A 4 -7.75 12.33 -22.10
CA SER A 4 -7.12 11.49 -21.08
C SER A 4 -7.69 11.91 -19.72
N PRO A 5 -8.23 10.99 -18.91
CA PRO A 5 -8.65 11.32 -17.56
C PRO A 5 -7.49 11.94 -16.78
N ALA A 6 -7.81 12.86 -15.86
CA ALA A 6 -6.79 13.45 -15.00
C ALA A 6 -6.12 12.34 -14.16
N PRO A 7 -4.79 12.39 -13.96
CA PRO A 7 -4.12 11.47 -13.05
C PRO A 7 -4.69 11.64 -11.62
N LEU A 8 -4.71 10.55 -10.85
CA LEU A 8 -5.16 10.60 -9.46
C LEU A 8 -4.18 11.37 -8.56
N ALA A 9 -2.88 11.28 -8.88
CA ALA A 9 -1.82 11.96 -8.18
C ALA A 9 -1.01 12.83 -9.16
N ASP A 10 -1.00 14.14 -8.90
CA ASP A 10 -0.20 15.13 -9.63
C ASP A 10 0.33 16.15 -8.62
N PRO A 11 1.65 16.32 -8.46
CA PRO A 11 2.21 17.28 -7.52
C PRO A 11 1.89 18.73 -7.88
N HIS A 12 1.43 19.03 -9.10
CA HIS A 12 1.04 20.40 -9.46
C HIS A 12 -0.39 20.74 -9.00
N LEU A 13 -1.13 19.76 -8.50
CA LEU A 13 -2.49 19.92 -8.01
C LEU A 13 -2.51 19.83 -6.48
N VAL A 14 -3.18 20.79 -5.85
CA VAL A 14 -3.40 20.81 -4.40
C VAL A 14 -4.90 20.77 -4.16
N TYR A 15 -5.35 19.73 -3.47
CA TYR A 15 -6.72 19.63 -2.98
C TYR A 15 -6.75 20.09 -1.51
N ASP A 16 -7.51 21.14 -1.24
CA ASP A 16 -7.70 21.68 0.11
C ASP A 16 -9.14 21.40 0.58
N PRO A 17 -9.36 20.36 1.40
CA PRO A 17 -10.67 19.97 1.90
C PRO A 17 -11.20 20.92 2.99
N VAL A 18 -10.31 21.65 3.68
CA VAL A 18 -10.66 22.51 4.82
C VAL A 18 -9.73 23.72 4.85
N ALA A 19 -10.22 24.85 4.33
CA ALA A 19 -9.50 26.12 4.42
C ALA A 19 -9.35 26.56 5.88
N GLY A 20 -8.15 26.46 6.44
CA GLY A 20 -7.87 26.84 7.82
C GLY A 20 -6.40 27.17 8.06
N THR A 21 -6.13 28.00 9.07
CA THR A 21 -4.77 28.46 9.43
C THR A 21 -4.18 27.70 10.62
N GLY A 22 -4.80 26.57 11.03
CA GLY A 22 -4.39 25.75 12.16
C GLY A 22 -3.75 24.43 11.74
N PRO A 23 -3.43 23.53 12.69
CA PRO A 23 -2.94 22.20 12.35
C PRO A 23 -3.98 21.44 11.52
N LYS A 24 -3.51 20.66 10.55
CA LYS A 24 -4.35 19.77 9.75
C LYS A 24 -4.93 18.69 10.65
N ASP A 25 -6.25 18.57 10.65
CA ASP A 25 -6.93 17.47 11.34
C ASP A 25 -6.73 16.18 10.55
N VAL A 26 -6.22 15.14 11.22
CA VAL A 26 -5.86 13.86 10.61
C VAL A 26 -6.64 12.71 11.25
N VAL A 27 -7.21 11.84 10.42
CA VAL A 27 -7.70 10.52 10.82
C VAL A 27 -6.68 9.47 10.39
N ILE A 28 -6.27 8.58 11.30
CA ILE A 28 -5.32 7.50 10.98
C ILE A 28 -6.03 6.16 11.04
N LEU A 29 -6.17 5.53 9.88
CA LEU A 29 -6.71 4.18 9.76
C LEU A 29 -5.58 3.15 9.85
N GLY A 30 -5.74 2.14 10.71
CA GLY A 30 -4.66 1.17 10.96
C GLY A 30 -3.54 1.69 11.86
N SER A 31 -3.87 2.54 12.84
CA SER A 31 -2.96 3.24 13.78
C SER A 31 -1.94 2.36 14.51
N THR A 32 -2.28 1.10 14.79
CA THR A 32 -1.36 0.18 15.46
C THR A 32 -0.38 -0.49 14.49
N GLY A 33 -0.66 -0.48 13.17
CA GLY A 33 0.19 -1.02 12.11
C GLY A 33 1.49 -0.25 11.92
N SER A 34 2.39 -0.76 11.06
CA SER A 34 3.70 -0.14 10.80
C SER A 34 3.59 1.31 10.31
N ILE A 35 2.68 1.57 9.36
CA ILE A 35 2.42 2.93 8.87
C ILE A 35 1.83 3.81 9.98
N GLY A 36 0.82 3.30 10.69
CA GLY A 36 0.14 4.03 11.75
C GLY A 36 1.06 4.45 12.89
N THR A 37 1.92 3.57 13.39
CA THR A 37 2.84 3.92 14.48
C THR A 37 3.89 4.95 14.06
N GLN A 38 4.39 4.88 12.82
CA GLN A 38 5.33 5.85 12.27
C GLN A 38 4.67 7.21 12.01
N ALA A 39 3.42 7.22 11.54
CA ALA A 39 2.64 8.44 11.40
C ALA A 39 2.39 9.10 12.77
N ILE A 40 2.09 8.31 13.80
CA ILE A 40 1.92 8.81 15.16
C ILE A 40 3.22 9.41 15.72
N ASP A 41 4.39 8.79 15.47
CA ASP A 41 5.68 9.40 15.80
C ASP A 41 5.85 10.76 15.12
N LEU A 42 5.55 10.85 13.82
CA LEU A 42 5.70 12.07 13.05
C LEU A 42 4.80 13.20 13.56
N VAL A 43 3.51 12.95 13.78
CA VAL A 43 2.56 13.99 14.23
C VAL A 43 2.84 14.45 15.65
N LEU A 44 3.32 13.58 16.55
CA LEU A 44 3.70 13.96 17.91
C LEU A 44 4.93 14.88 17.93
N ARG A 45 5.82 14.76 16.94
CA ARG A 45 6.97 15.67 16.76
C ARG A 45 6.60 16.98 16.06
N ASN A 46 5.39 17.09 15.49
CA ASN A 46 4.93 18.24 14.70
C ASN A 46 3.50 18.68 15.10
N PRO A 47 3.23 19.00 16.39
CA PRO A 47 1.88 19.29 16.89
C PRO A 47 1.30 20.62 16.39
N ASP A 48 2.14 21.53 15.92
CA ASP A 48 1.77 22.78 15.26
C ASP A 48 1.21 22.55 13.84
N ARG A 49 1.58 21.43 13.22
CA ARG A 49 1.18 21.08 11.84
C ARG A 49 0.04 20.08 11.79
N PHE A 50 -0.06 19.17 12.75
CA PHE A 50 -1.01 18.06 12.71
C PHE A 50 -1.73 17.88 14.04
N ARG A 51 -3.03 17.61 13.97
CA ARG A 51 -3.85 17.19 15.10
C ARG A 51 -4.60 15.92 14.73
N VAL A 52 -4.29 14.81 15.41
CA VAL A 52 -5.01 13.56 15.15
C VAL A 52 -6.36 13.59 15.86
N THR A 53 -7.43 13.42 15.10
CA THR A 53 -8.80 13.51 15.64
C THR A 53 -9.41 12.15 15.90
N ALA A 54 -8.98 11.12 15.17
CA ALA A 54 -9.46 9.75 15.36
C ALA A 54 -8.45 8.69 14.90
N LEU A 55 -8.56 7.49 15.50
CA LEU A 55 -7.73 6.33 15.20
C LEU A 55 -8.62 5.10 14.90
N SER A 56 -8.22 4.26 13.94
CA SER A 56 -8.78 2.92 13.82
C SER A 56 -7.72 1.83 13.98
N ALA A 57 -8.14 0.63 14.40
CA ALA A 57 -7.30 -0.56 14.38
C ALA A 57 -8.15 -1.84 14.22
N ASN A 58 -7.50 -2.95 13.87
CA ASN A 58 -8.19 -4.24 13.75
C ASN A 58 -8.69 -4.79 15.11
N GLY A 59 -8.08 -4.38 16.23
CA GLY A 59 -8.45 -4.86 17.58
C GLY A 59 -7.52 -5.93 18.17
N GLY A 60 -6.43 -6.30 17.48
CA GLY A 60 -5.43 -7.26 18.01
C GLY A 60 -4.41 -6.65 18.99
N ARG A 61 -4.33 -5.32 19.10
CA ARG A 61 -3.34 -4.59 19.93
C ARG A 61 -4.00 -3.46 20.72
N ILE A 62 -4.95 -3.84 21.58
CA ILE A 62 -5.81 -2.90 22.31
C ILE A 62 -5.04 -1.98 23.25
N ALA A 63 -4.05 -2.50 24.00
CA ALA A 63 -3.25 -1.68 24.91
C ALA A 63 -2.52 -0.54 24.17
N LEU A 64 -1.94 -0.84 23.01
CA LEU A 64 -1.27 0.15 22.16
C LEU A 64 -2.26 1.19 21.62
N LEU A 65 -3.44 0.74 21.17
CA LEU A 65 -4.48 1.65 20.69
C LEU A 65 -4.93 2.63 21.78
N ALA A 66 -5.15 2.15 23.00
CA ALA A 66 -5.53 2.99 24.13
C ALA A 66 -4.43 3.98 24.53
N GLU A 67 -3.16 3.56 24.53
CA GLU A 67 -2.01 4.45 24.75
C GLU A 67 -1.96 5.56 23.68
N GLN A 68 -2.06 5.19 22.41
CA GLN A 68 -2.06 6.13 21.29
C GLN A 68 -3.21 7.14 21.39
N ALA A 69 -4.43 6.66 21.68
CA ALA A 69 -5.60 7.51 21.85
C ALA A 69 -5.42 8.53 22.97
N HIS A 70 -4.88 8.09 24.11
CA HIS A 70 -4.61 8.95 25.26
C HIS A 70 -3.54 10.01 24.95
N ARG A 71 -2.40 9.60 24.37
CA ARG A 71 -1.30 10.49 24.04
C ARG A 71 -1.71 11.58 23.05
N LEU A 72 -2.54 11.24 22.08
CA LEU A 72 -3.02 12.16 21.05
C LEU A 72 -4.30 12.91 21.44
N ARG A 73 -4.96 12.52 22.55
CA ARG A 73 -6.24 13.06 23.00
C ARG A 73 -7.31 13.04 21.90
N VAL A 74 -7.39 11.92 21.18
CA VAL A 74 -8.33 11.76 20.06
C VAL A 74 -9.78 11.75 20.54
N ARG A 75 -10.70 12.12 19.65
CA ARG A 75 -12.14 12.20 19.93
C ARG A 75 -12.83 10.85 19.75
N THR A 76 -12.37 10.05 18.79
CA THR A 76 -13.01 8.80 18.40
C THR A 76 -11.97 7.71 18.15
N VAL A 77 -12.27 6.49 18.60
CA VAL A 77 -11.49 5.28 18.34
C VAL A 77 -12.40 4.24 17.69
N ALA A 78 -11.94 3.63 16.60
CA ALA A 78 -12.66 2.57 15.89
C ALA A 78 -11.92 1.23 15.98
N VAL A 79 -12.64 0.15 16.25
CA VAL A 79 -12.12 -1.23 16.19
C VAL A 79 -12.94 -2.11 15.27
N ALA A 80 -12.29 -2.84 14.37
CA ALA A 80 -12.99 -3.74 13.45
C ALA A 80 -13.65 -4.92 14.19
N ARG A 81 -13.00 -5.40 15.26
CA ARG A 81 -13.42 -6.51 16.10
C ARG A 81 -14.37 -6.06 17.22
N GLU A 82 -15.65 -6.40 17.09
CA GLU A 82 -16.67 -6.11 18.12
C GLU A 82 -16.36 -6.78 19.47
N ASP A 83 -15.77 -7.97 19.44
CA ASP A 83 -15.37 -8.71 20.64
C ASP A 83 -14.23 -8.03 21.42
N ALA A 84 -13.55 -7.04 20.83
CA ALA A 84 -12.48 -6.29 21.46
C ALA A 84 -12.95 -5.01 22.21
N VAL A 85 -14.24 -4.67 22.13
CA VAL A 85 -14.79 -3.40 22.67
C VAL A 85 -14.65 -3.29 24.17
N GLU A 86 -14.99 -4.34 24.93
CA GLU A 86 -14.90 -4.32 26.39
C GLU A 86 -13.44 -4.14 26.85
N ALA A 87 -12.52 -4.92 26.28
CA ALA A 87 -11.09 -4.78 26.55
C ALA A 87 -10.57 -3.38 26.19
N LEU A 88 -11.08 -2.77 25.11
CA LEU A 88 -10.73 -1.40 24.74
C LEU A 88 -11.23 -0.38 25.75
N ARG A 89 -12.48 -0.51 26.21
CA ARG A 89 -13.05 0.39 27.21
C ARG A 89 -12.28 0.31 28.53
N GLU A 90 -11.93 -0.90 28.96
CA GLU A 90 -11.08 -1.11 30.15
C GLU A 90 -9.70 -0.47 29.98
N ALA A 91 -9.04 -0.71 28.85
CA ALA A 91 -7.72 -0.14 28.56
C ALA A 91 -7.74 1.38 28.48
N LEU A 92 -8.77 1.98 27.86
CA LEU A 92 -8.99 3.42 27.84
C LEU A 92 -9.23 3.95 29.25
N THR A 93 -10.07 3.31 30.05
CA THR A 93 -10.34 3.72 31.44
C THR A 93 -9.09 3.61 32.32
N ALA A 94 -8.17 2.69 32.03
CA ALA A 94 -6.90 2.60 32.75
C ALA A 94 -5.92 3.72 32.37
N GLN A 95 -5.96 4.19 31.12
CA GLN A 95 -5.11 5.28 30.62
C GLN A 95 -5.66 6.67 30.98
N TYR A 96 -6.98 6.83 30.93
CA TYR A 96 -7.68 8.08 31.22
C TYR A 96 -8.06 8.10 32.71
N GLY A 97 -7.71 9.17 33.42
CA GLY A 97 -8.00 9.28 34.85
C GLY A 97 -9.50 9.25 35.17
N THR A 98 -9.85 8.99 36.42
CA THR A 98 -11.24 9.03 36.89
C THR A 98 -11.87 10.40 36.63
N GLY A 99 -12.95 10.42 35.84
CA GLY A 99 -13.68 11.65 35.49
C GLY A 99 -13.23 12.32 34.20
N GLU A 100 -12.21 11.81 33.50
CA GLU A 100 -11.89 12.26 32.15
C GLU A 100 -12.84 11.63 31.12
N PRO A 101 -13.34 12.39 30.13
CA PRO A 101 -14.16 11.84 29.07
C PRO A 101 -13.34 10.89 28.21
N LEU A 102 -13.83 9.66 28.04
CA LEU A 102 -13.26 8.70 27.10
C LEU A 102 -13.61 9.10 25.65
N PRO A 103 -12.78 8.74 24.67
CA PRO A 103 -13.15 8.88 23.27
C PRO A 103 -14.39 8.03 22.95
N GLU A 104 -15.18 8.47 21.98
CA GLU A 104 -16.23 7.65 21.40
C GLU A 104 -15.65 6.37 20.81
N ILE A 105 -16.31 5.23 21.03
CA ILE A 105 -15.89 3.93 20.49
C ILE A 105 -16.84 3.53 19.38
N LEU A 106 -16.31 3.38 18.16
CA LEU A 106 -16.97 2.73 17.04
C LEU A 106 -16.48 1.27 16.94
N ALA A 107 -17.37 0.35 16.60
CA ALA A 107 -17.04 -1.07 16.54
C ALA A 107 -17.70 -1.75 15.34
N GLY A 108 -17.04 -2.79 14.84
CA GLY A 108 -17.54 -3.63 13.75
C GLY A 108 -16.82 -3.39 12.43
N PRO A 109 -17.13 -4.20 11.40
CA PRO A 109 -16.43 -4.20 10.13
C PRO A 109 -16.48 -2.84 9.41
N GLU A 110 -17.56 -2.08 9.59
CA GLU A 110 -17.75 -0.75 8.98
C GLU A 110 -17.18 0.41 9.80
N ALA A 111 -16.64 0.15 10.99
CA ALA A 111 -16.19 1.22 11.89
C ALA A 111 -15.07 2.07 11.27
N ALA A 112 -14.16 1.46 10.51
CA ALA A 112 -13.13 2.19 9.77
C ALA A 112 -13.71 3.02 8.62
N THR A 113 -14.72 2.51 7.91
CA THR A 113 -15.44 3.21 6.84
C THR A 113 -16.15 4.45 7.38
N GLN A 114 -16.88 4.30 8.48
CA GLN A 114 -17.53 5.41 9.17
C GLN A 114 -16.51 6.45 9.64
N LEU A 115 -15.39 5.99 10.22
CA LEU A 115 -14.35 6.88 10.71
C LEU A 115 -13.68 7.67 9.56
N ALA A 116 -13.46 7.04 8.40
CA ALA A 116 -12.87 7.68 7.22
C ALA A 116 -13.71 8.85 6.67
N ALA A 117 -15.04 8.81 6.86
CA ALA A 117 -15.93 9.89 6.46
C ALA A 117 -15.98 11.08 7.46
N SER A 118 -15.32 10.95 8.62
CA SER A 118 -15.34 11.96 9.69
C SER A 118 -14.78 13.30 9.23
N ASP A 119 -15.19 14.37 9.93
CA ASP A 119 -14.69 15.71 9.65
C ASP A 119 -13.22 15.86 9.99
N CYS A 120 -12.40 15.99 8.95
CA CYS A 120 -10.95 16.16 9.00
C CYS A 120 -10.43 16.74 7.67
N HIS A 121 -9.15 17.09 7.66
CA HIS A 121 -8.45 17.46 6.44
C HIS A 121 -7.93 16.20 5.73
N THR A 122 -7.14 15.37 6.41
CA THR A 122 -6.50 14.19 5.80
C THR A 122 -6.95 12.89 6.46
N VAL A 123 -7.25 11.88 5.65
CA VAL A 123 -7.34 10.48 6.09
C VAL A 123 -6.08 9.76 5.62
N LEU A 124 -5.29 9.24 6.57
CA LEU A 124 -4.20 8.31 6.27
C LEU A 124 -4.75 6.89 6.28
N ASN A 125 -4.84 6.27 5.10
CA ASN A 125 -5.23 4.87 4.99
C ASN A 125 -4.00 3.95 5.06
N GLY A 126 -3.70 3.47 6.26
CA GLY A 126 -2.65 2.49 6.56
C GLY A 126 -3.18 1.08 6.88
N ILE A 127 -4.42 0.77 6.47
CA ILE A 127 -4.98 -0.58 6.57
C ILE A 127 -4.25 -1.52 5.60
N THR A 128 -4.11 -2.80 5.92
CA THR A 128 -3.49 -3.80 5.05
C THR A 128 -4.55 -4.58 4.28
N GLY A 129 -4.29 -4.92 3.02
CA GLY A 129 -5.18 -5.73 2.17
C GLY A 129 -6.35 -4.95 1.57
N SER A 130 -7.20 -5.66 0.83
CA SER A 130 -8.32 -5.09 0.07
C SER A 130 -9.42 -4.47 0.93
N ILE A 131 -9.52 -4.83 2.21
CA ILE A 131 -10.51 -4.29 3.15
C ILE A 131 -10.40 -2.77 3.36
N GLY A 132 -9.27 -2.16 2.99
CA GLY A 132 -9.11 -0.71 2.99
C GLY A 132 -9.87 0.01 1.86
N LEU A 133 -10.49 -0.71 0.91
CA LEU A 133 -11.25 -0.12 -0.19
C LEU A 133 -12.45 0.69 0.29
N ALA A 134 -13.34 0.14 1.11
CA ALA A 134 -14.52 0.87 1.59
C ALA A 134 -14.14 2.16 2.35
N PRO A 135 -13.17 2.15 3.29
CA PRO A 135 -12.66 3.37 3.89
C PRO A 135 -12.03 4.37 2.90
N THR A 136 -11.30 3.88 1.88
CA THR A 136 -10.76 4.73 0.80
C THR A 136 -11.88 5.45 0.07
N LEU A 137 -12.93 4.75 -0.36
CA LEU A 137 -14.07 5.35 -1.07
C LEU A 137 -14.81 6.36 -0.17
N ALA A 138 -15.06 6.00 1.10
CA ALA A 138 -15.72 6.89 2.06
C ALA A 138 -14.94 8.19 2.32
N ALA A 139 -13.61 8.14 2.40
CA ALA A 139 -12.78 9.33 2.55
C ALA A 139 -12.89 10.25 1.31
N LEU A 140 -12.89 9.66 0.10
CA LEU A 140 -12.99 10.41 -1.15
C LEU A 140 -14.37 11.04 -1.33
N GLU A 141 -15.44 10.29 -1.06
CA GLU A 141 -16.83 10.76 -1.08
C GLU A 141 -17.09 11.89 -0.09
N ALA A 142 -16.54 11.77 1.13
CA ALA A 142 -16.60 12.82 2.13
C ALA A 142 -15.72 14.04 1.80
N GLY A 143 -15.02 14.01 0.66
CA GLY A 143 -14.23 15.12 0.15
C GLY A 143 -12.95 15.37 0.94
N ARG A 144 -12.35 14.34 1.55
CA ARG A 144 -11.11 14.43 2.34
C ARG A 144 -9.88 14.24 1.45
N THR A 145 -8.74 14.78 1.86
CA THR A 145 -7.45 14.39 1.26
C THR A 145 -7.14 12.96 1.72
N LEU A 146 -6.85 12.07 0.77
CA LEU A 146 -6.48 10.70 1.06
C LEU A 146 -4.96 10.55 0.95
N ALA A 147 -4.30 10.42 2.10
CA ALA A 147 -2.92 9.96 2.16
C ALA A 147 -2.93 8.42 2.07
N LEU A 148 -2.62 7.89 0.89
CA LEU A 148 -2.86 6.49 0.54
C LEU A 148 -1.58 5.65 0.72
N ALA A 149 -1.54 4.85 1.78
CA ALA A 149 -0.48 3.84 1.98
C ALA A 149 -0.94 2.42 1.61
N ASN A 150 -2.25 2.16 1.63
CA ASN A 150 -2.85 0.89 1.27
C ASN A 150 -3.00 0.73 -0.25
N LYS A 151 -1.94 0.27 -0.91
CA LYS A 151 -1.91 0.03 -2.36
C LYS A 151 -3.01 -0.92 -2.83
N GLU A 152 -3.34 -1.94 -2.04
CA GLU A 152 -4.31 -2.97 -2.41
C GLU A 152 -5.69 -2.37 -2.68
N SER A 153 -6.15 -1.38 -1.89
CA SER A 153 -7.44 -0.71 -2.15
C SER A 153 -7.50 -0.06 -3.54
N LEU A 154 -6.41 0.60 -3.96
CA LEU A 154 -6.36 1.22 -5.27
C LEU A 154 -6.25 0.17 -6.37
N ILE A 155 -5.50 -0.91 -6.16
CA ILE A 155 -5.31 -1.96 -7.16
C ILE A 155 -6.62 -2.70 -7.43
N VAL A 156 -7.32 -3.14 -6.38
CA VAL A 156 -8.57 -3.91 -6.56
C VAL A 156 -9.76 -3.03 -6.92
N GLY A 157 -9.73 -1.75 -6.52
CA GLY A 157 -10.82 -0.79 -6.71
C GLY A 157 -10.51 0.32 -7.72
N GLY A 158 -9.49 0.17 -8.57
CA GLY A 158 -8.98 1.26 -9.43
C GLY A 158 -10.06 2.06 -10.17
N PRO A 159 -10.99 1.41 -10.90
CA PRO A 159 -12.10 2.11 -11.56
C PRO A 159 -13.02 2.87 -10.59
N LEU A 160 -13.30 2.31 -9.40
CA LEU A 160 -14.13 2.94 -8.38
C LEU A 160 -13.46 4.19 -7.81
N VAL A 161 -12.17 4.09 -7.50
CA VAL A 161 -11.37 5.22 -6.99
C VAL A 161 -11.27 6.31 -8.06
N LYS A 162 -10.98 5.95 -9.32
CA LYS A 162 -10.91 6.91 -10.44
C LYS A 162 -12.24 7.65 -10.69
N ALA A 163 -13.37 6.98 -10.47
CA ALA A 163 -14.69 7.60 -10.66
C ALA A 163 -15.03 8.64 -9.57
N LEU A 164 -14.48 8.50 -8.36
CA LEU A 164 -14.80 9.35 -7.20
C LEU A 164 -13.77 10.44 -6.93
N ALA A 165 -12.48 10.14 -7.12
CA ALA A 165 -11.40 11.02 -6.73
C ALA A 165 -11.39 12.32 -7.54
N LYS A 166 -11.31 13.45 -6.83
CA LYS A 166 -11.08 14.76 -7.44
C LYS A 166 -9.59 14.96 -7.72
N PRO A 167 -9.22 15.80 -8.70
CA PRO A 167 -7.81 16.08 -8.99
C PRO A 167 -7.06 16.59 -7.75
N GLY A 168 -5.89 16.01 -7.46
CA GLY A 168 -5.06 16.36 -6.30
C GLY A 168 -5.54 15.81 -4.94
N GLN A 169 -6.65 15.08 -4.89
CA GLN A 169 -7.24 14.58 -3.65
C GLN A 169 -6.45 13.40 -3.04
N ILE A 170 -5.71 12.65 -3.86
CA ILE A 170 -4.92 11.50 -3.42
C ILE A 170 -3.45 11.87 -3.40
N ILE A 171 -2.81 11.67 -2.24
CA ILE A 171 -1.36 11.79 -2.08
C ILE A 171 -0.79 10.40 -1.78
N PRO A 172 0.10 9.87 -2.63
CA PRO A 172 0.68 8.54 -2.41
C PRO A 172 1.64 8.54 -1.21
N VAL A 173 1.55 7.50 -0.39
CA VAL A 173 2.43 7.27 0.77
C VAL A 173 3.35 6.07 0.57
N ASP A 174 3.04 5.18 -0.37
CA ASP A 174 3.99 4.14 -0.75
C ASP A 174 5.31 4.76 -1.26
N SER A 175 6.46 4.17 -0.92
CA SER A 175 7.74 4.85 -0.97
C SER A 175 8.15 5.23 -2.40
N GLU A 176 7.95 4.28 -3.32
CA GLU A 176 8.19 4.40 -4.74
C GLU A 176 7.28 5.46 -5.37
N HIS A 177 6.00 5.47 -4.99
CA HIS A 177 5.05 6.41 -5.56
C HIS A 177 5.23 7.80 -4.96
N ALA A 178 5.48 7.94 -3.66
CA ALA A 178 5.86 9.23 -3.08
C ALA A 178 7.14 9.80 -3.73
N ALA A 179 8.07 8.93 -4.16
CA ALA A 179 9.25 9.30 -4.92
C ALA A 179 8.91 9.76 -6.35
N LEU A 180 8.07 9.02 -7.08
CA LEU A 180 7.56 9.42 -8.40
C LEU A 180 6.80 10.74 -8.33
N PHE A 181 5.93 10.91 -7.33
CA PHE A 181 5.17 12.13 -7.09
C PHE A 181 6.08 13.34 -6.90
N GLN A 182 7.15 13.20 -6.09
CA GLN A 182 8.15 14.26 -5.91
C GLN A 182 8.98 14.51 -7.17
N ALA A 183 9.40 13.46 -7.90
CA ALA A 183 10.17 13.60 -9.13
C ALA A 183 9.35 14.26 -10.25
N LEU A 184 8.04 14.00 -10.32
CA LEU A 184 7.13 14.57 -11.31
C LEU A 184 7.02 16.09 -11.18
N ALA A 185 7.30 16.66 -10.01
CA ALA A 185 7.30 18.11 -9.81
C ALA A 185 8.35 18.85 -10.68
N ALA A 186 9.34 18.14 -11.23
CA ALA A 186 10.35 18.71 -12.13
C ALA A 186 9.88 18.89 -13.60
N GLY A 187 8.70 18.39 -13.96
CA GLY A 187 8.12 18.53 -15.29
C GLY A 187 6.61 18.34 -15.26
N THR A 188 6.00 17.95 -16.37
CA THR A 188 4.57 17.60 -16.42
C THR A 188 4.35 16.15 -16.88
N ARG A 189 3.14 15.63 -16.70
CA ARG A 189 2.78 14.29 -17.20
C ARG A 189 3.06 14.11 -18.70
N ALA A 190 2.89 15.17 -19.49
CA ALA A 190 3.15 15.14 -20.93
C ALA A 190 4.64 15.02 -21.26
N ASP A 191 5.51 15.51 -20.37
CA ASP A 191 6.96 15.46 -20.53
C ASP A 191 7.56 14.12 -20.15
N VAL A 192 6.83 13.29 -19.39
CA VAL A 192 7.27 11.96 -18.97
C VAL A 192 7.53 11.12 -20.23
N ARG A 193 8.65 10.39 -20.24
CA ARG A 193 8.96 9.31 -21.18
C ARG A 193 8.70 7.97 -20.51
N LYS A 194 9.27 7.74 -19.32
CA LYS A 194 9.04 6.53 -18.52
C LYS A 194 8.99 6.85 -17.02
N LEU A 195 8.18 6.09 -16.29
CA LEU A 195 8.35 5.93 -14.84
C LEU A 195 9.33 4.78 -14.60
N VAL A 196 10.26 4.95 -13.67
CA VAL A 196 11.18 3.88 -13.26
C VAL A 196 10.95 3.56 -11.80
N VAL A 197 10.30 2.42 -11.56
CA VAL A 197 9.92 1.92 -10.24
C VAL A 197 11.04 1.00 -9.73
N THR A 198 11.77 1.45 -8.72
CA THR A 198 12.91 0.67 -8.18
C THR A 198 12.44 -0.40 -7.22
N ALA A 199 13.02 -1.60 -7.25
CA ALA A 199 12.79 -2.68 -6.28
C ALA A 199 14.06 -2.99 -5.47
N SER A 200 13.94 -3.43 -4.22
CA SER A 200 15.11 -3.96 -3.47
C SER A 200 15.67 -5.24 -4.10
N GLY A 201 14.84 -5.99 -4.82
CA GLY A 201 15.13 -7.32 -5.36
C GLY A 201 14.86 -8.46 -4.38
N GLY A 202 14.48 -8.16 -3.13
CA GLY A 202 14.23 -9.15 -2.09
C GLY A 202 15.46 -9.99 -1.68
N PRO A 203 15.28 -10.98 -0.79
CA PRO A 203 16.37 -11.85 -0.31
C PRO A 203 16.95 -12.78 -1.40
N PHE A 204 16.24 -12.95 -2.51
CA PHE A 204 16.61 -13.91 -3.56
C PHE A 204 17.17 -13.28 -4.83
N ARG A 205 17.47 -11.98 -4.81
CA ARG A 205 18.14 -11.28 -5.91
C ARG A 205 19.35 -12.08 -6.42
N GLY A 206 19.37 -12.34 -7.73
CA GLY A 206 20.45 -13.08 -8.40
C GLY A 206 20.33 -14.61 -8.33
N ARG A 207 19.31 -15.16 -7.66
CA ARG A 207 18.99 -16.59 -7.73
C ARG A 207 18.16 -16.91 -8.96
N THR A 208 18.44 -18.06 -9.55
CA THR A 208 17.69 -18.64 -10.67
C THR A 208 16.40 -19.30 -10.21
N LYS A 209 15.45 -19.51 -11.14
CA LYS A 209 14.21 -20.25 -10.89
C LYS A 209 14.43 -21.64 -10.27
N ALA A 210 15.51 -22.33 -10.66
CA ALA A 210 15.85 -23.65 -10.12
C ALA A 210 16.30 -23.58 -8.66
N GLU A 211 17.09 -22.56 -8.30
CA GLU A 211 17.53 -22.34 -6.91
C GLU A 211 16.37 -21.92 -6.00
N LEU A 212 15.39 -21.20 -6.54
CA LEU A 212 14.16 -20.80 -5.85
C LEU A 212 13.25 -21.98 -5.46
N ALA A 213 13.40 -23.15 -6.11
CA ALA A 213 12.52 -24.29 -5.86
C ALA A 213 12.63 -24.85 -4.42
N ASN A 214 13.76 -24.65 -3.75
CA ASN A 214 14.06 -25.24 -2.45
C ASN A 214 14.18 -24.20 -1.31
N VAL A 215 13.81 -22.94 -1.55
CA VAL A 215 13.92 -21.90 -0.51
C VAL A 215 12.85 -22.08 0.55
N THR A 216 13.23 -21.77 1.79
CA THR A 216 12.35 -21.91 2.94
C THR A 216 11.64 -20.61 3.27
N VAL A 217 10.62 -20.69 4.13
CA VAL A 217 9.95 -19.51 4.71
C VAL A 217 10.95 -18.62 5.45
N GLN A 218 11.92 -19.21 6.15
CA GLN A 218 12.94 -18.44 6.87
C GLN A 218 13.84 -17.66 5.90
N ASP A 219 14.21 -18.26 4.77
CA ASP A 219 14.99 -17.57 3.75
C ASP A 219 14.21 -16.38 3.16
N ALA A 220 12.90 -16.56 2.91
CA ALA A 220 12.05 -15.51 2.38
C ALA A 220 11.82 -14.36 3.38
N LEU A 221 11.80 -14.66 4.68
CA LEU A 221 11.61 -13.66 5.74
C LEU A 221 12.88 -12.86 6.07
N ALA A 222 14.06 -13.29 5.59
CA ALA A 222 15.34 -12.63 5.83
C ALA A 222 15.58 -11.43 4.88
N HIS A 223 14.68 -10.44 4.91
CA HIS A 223 14.77 -9.28 4.02
C HIS A 223 16.02 -8.41 4.30
N PRO A 224 16.81 -8.02 3.28
CA PRO A 224 18.10 -7.35 3.49
C PRO A 224 18.00 -5.90 3.97
N THR A 225 16.93 -5.18 3.59
CA THR A 225 16.83 -3.72 3.82
C THR A 225 15.74 -3.31 4.81
N TRP A 226 14.53 -3.85 4.66
CA TRP A 226 13.34 -3.41 5.37
C TRP A 226 12.89 -4.40 6.46
N ALA A 227 12.49 -3.87 7.62
CA ALA A 227 11.79 -4.64 8.65
C ALA A 227 10.27 -4.50 8.44
N MET A 228 9.63 -5.56 7.97
CA MET A 228 8.22 -5.54 7.55
C MET A 228 7.44 -6.75 8.05
N GLY A 229 6.11 -6.71 7.91
CA GLY A 229 5.25 -7.86 8.22
C GLY A 229 5.49 -9.05 7.28
N PRO A 230 5.15 -10.28 7.69
CA PRO A 230 5.52 -11.50 6.95
C PRO A 230 4.94 -11.56 5.53
N VAL A 231 3.71 -11.07 5.30
CA VAL A 231 3.06 -11.09 3.99
C VAL A 231 3.80 -10.20 2.98
N ILE A 232 4.03 -8.93 3.34
CA ILE A 232 4.77 -8.00 2.48
C ILE A 232 6.23 -8.44 2.27
N THR A 233 6.86 -9.05 3.28
CA THR A 233 8.20 -9.61 3.15
C THR A 233 8.26 -10.72 2.10
N ILE A 234 7.29 -11.64 2.10
CA ILE A 234 7.21 -12.70 1.08
C ILE A 234 6.84 -12.13 -0.29
N ASN A 235 5.93 -11.15 -0.36
CA ASN A 235 5.62 -10.44 -1.60
C ASN A 235 6.84 -9.70 -2.18
N SER A 236 7.74 -9.20 -1.33
CA SER A 236 9.03 -8.64 -1.75
C SER A 236 9.95 -9.73 -2.28
N ALA A 237 9.98 -10.91 -1.64
CA ALA A 237 10.77 -12.04 -2.13
C ALA A 237 10.31 -12.60 -3.48
N THR A 238 9.00 -12.61 -3.75
CA THR A 238 8.42 -13.04 -5.05
C THR A 238 8.35 -11.92 -6.08
N LEU A 239 8.69 -10.67 -5.68
CA LEU A 239 8.44 -9.43 -6.42
C LEU A 239 6.97 -9.16 -6.78
N VAL A 240 6.02 -9.89 -6.18
CA VAL A 240 4.59 -9.55 -6.29
C VAL A 240 4.32 -8.16 -5.74
N ASN A 241 5.02 -7.76 -4.66
CA ASN A 241 4.93 -6.39 -4.16
C ASN A 241 5.23 -5.37 -5.26
N LYS A 242 6.29 -5.60 -6.05
CA LYS A 242 6.65 -4.71 -7.16
C LYS A 242 5.64 -4.78 -8.32
N GLY A 243 5.07 -5.95 -8.59
CA GLY A 243 3.99 -6.11 -9.57
C GLY A 243 2.76 -5.27 -9.21
N LEU A 244 2.32 -5.33 -7.95
CA LEU A 244 1.23 -4.51 -7.41
C LEU A 244 1.53 -3.01 -7.58
N GLU A 245 2.75 -2.59 -7.28
CA GLU A 245 3.18 -1.19 -7.40
C GLU A 245 3.25 -0.69 -8.85
N VAL A 246 3.46 -1.58 -9.83
CA VAL A 246 3.35 -1.25 -11.26
C VAL A 246 1.91 -0.93 -11.65
N ILE A 247 0.93 -1.70 -11.15
CA ILE A 247 -0.50 -1.40 -11.34
C ILE A 247 -0.85 -0.08 -10.65
N GLU A 248 -0.38 0.10 -9.42
CA GLU A 248 -0.58 1.34 -8.67
C GLU A 248 0.00 2.57 -9.39
N ALA A 249 1.21 2.48 -9.94
CA ALA A 249 1.82 3.57 -10.69
C ALA A 249 1.01 3.93 -11.95
N HIS A 250 0.50 2.93 -12.67
CA HIS A 250 -0.42 3.15 -13.79
C HIS A 250 -1.69 3.88 -13.35
N LEU A 251 -2.30 3.46 -12.24
CA LEU A 251 -3.53 4.05 -11.74
C LEU A 251 -3.33 5.48 -11.22
N LEU A 252 -2.25 5.72 -10.47
CA LEU A 252 -1.96 7.02 -9.86
C LEU A 252 -1.60 8.09 -10.91
N TYR A 253 -0.71 7.75 -11.84
CA TYR A 253 -0.08 8.74 -12.73
C TYR A 253 -0.65 8.74 -14.14
N ASP A 254 -1.56 7.81 -14.45
CA ASP A 254 -2.14 7.64 -15.79
C ASP A 254 -1.04 7.52 -16.88
N ILE A 255 -0.03 6.70 -16.58
CA ILE A 255 1.05 6.33 -17.50
C ILE A 255 0.83 4.89 -17.98
N PRO A 256 0.83 4.62 -19.29
CA PRO A 256 0.67 3.27 -19.84
C PRO A 256 1.71 2.27 -19.31
N PHE A 257 1.34 0.99 -19.18
CA PHE A 257 2.21 -0.05 -18.62
C PHE A 257 3.55 -0.18 -19.36
N ASP A 258 3.57 -0.10 -20.69
CA ASP A 258 4.79 -0.16 -21.51
C ASP A 258 5.78 1.00 -21.24
N ARG A 259 5.35 2.02 -20.51
CA ARG A 259 6.14 3.17 -20.06
C ARG A 259 6.43 3.16 -18.55
N ILE A 260 6.20 2.05 -17.88
CA ILE A 260 6.60 1.82 -16.49
C ILE A 260 7.68 0.75 -16.50
N GLU A 261 8.90 1.10 -16.11
CA GLU A 261 10.07 0.21 -16.06
C GLU A 261 10.34 -0.21 -14.63
N VAL A 262 10.72 -1.47 -14.40
CA VAL A 262 11.13 -1.95 -13.07
C VAL A 262 12.63 -2.21 -13.09
N VAL A 263 13.35 -1.61 -12.15
CA VAL A 263 14.80 -1.83 -11.97
C VAL A 263 15.08 -2.27 -10.55
N VAL A 264 16.05 -3.16 -10.35
CA VAL A 264 16.46 -3.59 -9.02
C VAL A 264 17.57 -2.67 -8.51
N HIS A 265 17.29 -1.95 -7.42
CA HIS A 265 18.21 -1.09 -6.68
C HIS A 265 18.38 -1.61 -5.24
N PRO A 266 19.40 -2.46 -4.98
CA PRO A 266 19.53 -3.19 -3.72
C PRO A 266 19.71 -2.28 -2.49
N GLN A 267 20.34 -1.12 -2.68
CA GLN A 267 20.60 -0.17 -1.60
C GLN A 267 19.32 0.54 -1.15
N SER A 268 18.27 0.55 -1.97
CA SER A 268 16.98 1.22 -1.70
C SER A 268 17.12 2.68 -1.24
N TYR A 269 18.13 3.38 -1.77
CA TYR A 269 18.37 4.81 -1.54
C TYR A 269 17.65 5.67 -2.57
N VAL A 270 17.68 5.26 -3.84
CA VAL A 270 16.82 5.81 -4.87
C VAL A 270 15.50 5.05 -4.82
N HIS A 271 14.42 5.73 -4.45
CA HIS A 271 13.12 5.11 -4.23
C HIS A 271 12.29 5.01 -5.51
N SER A 272 12.49 5.90 -6.48
CA SER A 272 12.01 5.80 -7.87
C SER A 272 12.51 6.99 -8.68
N MET A 273 12.34 6.92 -9.99
CA MET A 273 12.81 7.95 -10.92
C MET A 273 11.80 8.21 -12.03
N ILE A 274 11.87 9.39 -12.62
CA ILE A 274 11.15 9.75 -13.85
C ILE A 274 12.17 10.09 -14.93
N GLU A 275 12.05 9.40 -16.07
CA GLU A 275 12.75 9.75 -17.30
C GLU A 275 11.84 10.65 -18.13
N PHE A 276 12.34 11.81 -18.52
CA PHE A 276 11.63 12.79 -19.34
C PHE A 276 11.98 12.65 -20.83
N THR A 277 11.16 13.23 -21.70
CA THR A 277 11.27 13.11 -23.16
C THR A 277 12.52 13.75 -23.74
N ASP A 278 13.12 14.70 -23.04
CA ASP A 278 14.40 15.36 -23.36
C ASP A 278 15.64 14.54 -22.96
N GLY A 279 15.46 13.41 -22.27
CA GLY A 279 16.52 12.52 -21.81
C GLY A 279 17.00 12.79 -20.38
N SER A 280 16.44 13.77 -19.66
CA SER A 280 16.72 13.95 -18.24
C SER A 280 16.06 12.87 -17.38
N THR A 281 16.76 12.42 -16.35
CA THR A 281 16.21 11.56 -15.30
C THR A 281 16.24 12.29 -13.97
N ILE A 282 15.10 12.39 -13.30
CA ILE A 282 14.98 12.93 -11.96
C ILE A 282 14.72 11.78 -11.00
N ALA A 283 15.61 11.62 -10.03
CA ALA A 283 15.54 10.59 -8.99
C ALA A 283 15.20 11.23 -7.65
N GLN A 284 14.24 10.66 -6.93
CA GLN A 284 14.09 10.96 -5.51
C GLN A 284 14.93 9.95 -4.72
N ALA A 285 15.81 10.47 -3.87
CA ALA A 285 16.73 9.67 -3.08
C ALA A 285 16.76 10.10 -1.62
N THR A 286 16.61 9.14 -0.72
CA THR A 286 16.70 9.31 0.75
C THR A 286 17.14 7.99 1.38
N PRO A 287 17.78 7.99 2.57
CA PRO A 287 17.89 6.78 3.37
C PRO A 287 16.52 6.13 3.60
N PRO A 288 16.40 4.79 3.52
CA PRO A 288 15.11 4.10 3.58
C PRO A 288 14.42 4.29 4.94
N ASP A 289 13.34 5.07 4.95
CA ASP A 289 12.51 5.33 6.13
C ASP A 289 11.09 5.77 5.71
N MET A 290 10.06 5.05 6.15
CA MET A 290 8.67 5.34 5.75
C MET A 290 8.13 6.65 6.31
N ARG A 291 8.78 7.26 7.32
CA ARG A 291 8.37 8.58 7.82
C ARG A 291 8.51 9.67 6.76
N GLY A 292 9.42 9.50 5.80
CA GLY A 292 9.57 10.43 4.66
C GLY A 292 8.32 10.46 3.77
N PRO A 293 7.93 9.34 3.15
CA PRO A 293 6.68 9.24 2.37
C PRO A 293 5.42 9.58 3.17
N ILE A 294 5.33 9.17 4.45
CA ILE A 294 4.20 9.56 5.33
C ILE A 294 4.14 11.08 5.49
N ALA A 295 5.29 11.75 5.66
CA ALA A 295 5.35 13.20 5.75
C ALA A 295 4.92 13.90 4.47
N ILE A 296 5.17 13.31 3.29
CA ILE A 296 4.59 13.81 2.03
C ILE A 296 3.08 13.67 2.06
N GLY A 297 2.55 12.49 2.40
CA GLY A 297 1.11 12.23 2.48
C GLY A 297 0.35 13.19 3.39
N LEU A 298 0.90 13.49 4.57
CA LEU A 298 0.25 14.37 5.55
C LEU A 298 0.55 15.86 5.28
N GLY A 299 1.77 16.18 4.86
CA GLY A 299 2.31 17.53 4.79
C GLY A 299 1.99 18.28 3.50
N TRP A 300 1.74 17.57 2.39
CA TRP A 300 1.62 18.17 1.06
C TRP A 300 0.71 19.43 1.03
N PRO A 301 1.12 20.53 0.36
CA PRO A 301 2.33 20.70 -0.48
C PRO A 301 3.61 21.07 0.28
N GLU A 302 3.55 21.22 1.61
CA GLU A 302 4.70 21.61 2.40
C GLU A 302 5.56 20.41 2.81
N ARG A 303 6.87 20.65 2.93
CA ARG A 303 7.78 19.67 3.55
C ARG A 303 7.65 19.72 5.07
N VAL A 304 7.63 18.55 5.69
CA VAL A 304 7.72 18.42 7.15
C VAL A 304 9.20 18.34 7.55
N PRO A 305 9.71 19.26 8.40
CA PRO A 305 11.09 19.21 8.87
C PRO A 305 11.41 17.91 9.61
N ASP A 306 12.65 17.42 9.46
CA ASP A 306 13.20 16.29 10.20
C ASP A 306 12.30 15.02 10.21
N ALA A 307 11.55 14.81 9.12
CA ALA A 307 10.66 13.67 9.00
C ALA A 307 11.42 12.33 8.95
N ALA A 308 12.55 12.30 8.25
CA ALA A 308 13.39 11.13 8.01
C ALA A 308 14.89 11.50 8.01
N PRO A 309 15.81 10.53 8.15
CA PRO A 309 17.25 10.76 8.07
C PRO A 309 17.68 11.35 6.72
N ALA A 310 18.74 12.15 6.72
CA ALA A 310 19.39 12.66 5.51
C ALA A 310 20.69 11.89 5.20
N PHE A 311 21.18 11.97 3.96
CA PHE A 311 22.49 11.42 3.61
C PHE A 311 23.62 12.18 4.31
N ASP A 312 24.62 11.43 4.75
CA ASP A 312 25.94 11.96 5.08
C ASP A 312 26.81 12.01 3.84
N TRP A 313 26.94 13.20 3.25
CA TRP A 313 27.75 13.42 2.04
C TRP A 313 29.26 13.46 2.30
N SER A 314 29.72 13.31 3.55
CA SER A 314 31.15 13.15 3.85
C SER A 314 31.66 11.73 3.55
N THR A 315 30.74 10.77 3.41
CA THR A 315 31.04 9.36 3.13
C THR A 315 30.68 9.02 1.68
N ALA A 316 31.56 8.34 0.96
CA ALA A 316 31.27 7.90 -0.41
C ALA A 316 30.20 6.80 -0.42
N SER A 317 29.29 6.85 -1.41
CA SER A 317 28.22 5.85 -1.59
C SER A 317 28.21 5.31 -3.02
N THR A 318 27.97 4.01 -3.17
CA THR A 318 27.76 3.35 -4.47
C THR A 318 26.30 2.97 -4.63
N TRP A 319 25.70 3.34 -5.76
CA TRP A 319 24.34 2.95 -6.13
C TRP A 319 24.38 2.05 -7.37
N GLU A 320 23.80 0.87 -7.26
CA GLU A 320 23.77 -0.11 -8.35
C GLU A 320 22.33 -0.31 -8.82
N PHE A 321 22.17 -0.51 -10.11
CA PHE A 321 20.89 -0.78 -10.76
C PHE A 321 21.04 -2.00 -11.66
N PHE A 322 20.12 -2.95 -11.52
CA PHE A 322 20.10 -4.19 -12.29
C PHE A 322 18.75 -4.32 -13.02
N PRO A 323 18.72 -4.93 -14.22
CA PRO A 323 17.46 -5.28 -14.85
C PRO A 323 16.68 -6.30 -14.00
N LEU A 324 15.37 -6.31 -14.14
CA LEU A 324 14.52 -7.34 -13.55
C LEU A 324 14.73 -8.69 -14.25
N ASP A 325 14.93 -9.76 -13.47
CA ASP A 325 14.94 -11.14 -13.97
C ASP A 325 13.51 -11.70 -14.01
N ASN A 326 12.89 -11.63 -15.19
CA ASN A 326 11.51 -12.10 -15.39
C ASN A 326 11.37 -13.63 -15.40
N ASP A 327 12.45 -14.38 -15.60
CA ASP A 327 12.41 -15.84 -15.63
C ASP A 327 12.37 -16.38 -14.19
N ALA A 328 13.17 -15.80 -13.30
CA ALA A 328 13.14 -16.12 -11.87
C ALA A 328 11.94 -15.50 -11.15
N PHE A 329 11.53 -14.28 -11.54
CA PHE A 329 10.47 -13.52 -10.88
C PHE A 329 9.39 -13.06 -11.87
N PRO A 330 8.44 -13.94 -12.25
CA PRO A 330 7.45 -13.66 -13.29
C PRO A 330 6.31 -12.72 -12.83
N SER A 331 6.27 -12.36 -11.55
CA SER A 331 5.17 -11.64 -10.91
C SER A 331 4.87 -10.27 -11.52
N VAL A 332 5.90 -9.53 -11.96
CA VAL A 332 5.71 -8.20 -12.55
C VAL A 332 5.00 -8.29 -13.90
N ASN A 333 5.35 -9.27 -14.73
CA ASN A 333 4.68 -9.46 -16.03
C ASN A 333 3.23 -9.90 -15.86
N LEU A 334 2.96 -10.80 -14.90
CA LEU A 334 1.57 -11.17 -14.57
C LEU A 334 0.78 -9.96 -14.06
N ALA A 335 1.39 -9.11 -13.23
CA ALA A 335 0.75 -7.90 -12.73
C ALA A 335 0.41 -6.90 -13.84
N ARG A 336 1.30 -6.71 -14.83
CA ARG A 336 0.99 -5.91 -16.03
C ARG A 336 -0.20 -6.48 -16.78
N HIS A 337 -0.20 -7.80 -17.01
CA HIS A 337 -1.29 -8.47 -17.71
C HIS A 337 -2.65 -8.27 -17.02
N VAL A 338 -2.74 -8.49 -15.71
CA VAL A 338 -4.01 -8.29 -14.98
C VAL A 338 -4.39 -6.81 -14.87
N GLY A 339 -3.41 -5.91 -14.84
CA GLY A 339 -3.61 -4.47 -14.91
C GLY A 339 -4.23 -4.03 -16.23
N GLU A 340 -3.79 -4.59 -17.35
CA GLU A 340 -4.35 -4.36 -18.70
C GLU A 340 -5.76 -4.95 -18.85
N LEU A 341 -6.02 -6.12 -18.26
CA LEU A 341 -7.36 -6.70 -18.22
C LEU A 341 -8.36 -5.84 -17.43
N ALA A 342 -7.87 -5.07 -16.44
CA ALA A 342 -8.66 -4.23 -15.56
C ALA A 342 -9.84 -4.98 -14.90
N GLY A 343 -10.92 -4.27 -14.56
CA GLY A 343 -12.11 -4.87 -13.95
C GLY A 343 -11.79 -5.64 -12.67
N THR A 344 -12.20 -6.90 -12.59
CA THR A 344 -11.99 -7.77 -11.43
C THR A 344 -10.64 -8.52 -11.44
N ALA A 345 -9.86 -8.47 -12.53
CA ALA A 345 -8.62 -9.23 -12.64
C ALA A 345 -7.55 -8.87 -11.58
N PRO A 346 -7.33 -7.57 -11.25
CA PRO A 346 -6.42 -7.21 -10.14
C PRO A 346 -6.89 -7.72 -8.77
N ALA A 347 -8.20 -7.77 -8.52
CA ALA A 347 -8.77 -8.33 -7.29
C ALA A 347 -8.52 -9.84 -7.17
N VAL A 348 -8.72 -10.57 -8.28
CA VAL A 348 -8.38 -12.00 -8.37
C VAL A 348 -6.89 -12.24 -8.11
N PHE A 349 -6.02 -11.46 -8.75
CA PHE A 349 -4.57 -11.57 -8.57
C PHE A 349 -4.16 -11.33 -7.10
N ASN A 350 -4.66 -10.25 -6.47
CA ASN A 350 -4.38 -9.94 -5.08
C ASN A 350 -4.84 -11.07 -4.14
N ALA A 351 -6.09 -11.48 -4.27
CA ALA A 351 -6.72 -12.46 -3.40
C ALA A 351 -6.09 -13.86 -3.53
N ALA A 352 -5.78 -14.29 -4.76
CA ALA A 352 -5.07 -15.54 -4.99
C ALA A 352 -3.65 -15.51 -4.38
N ASN A 353 -2.95 -14.37 -4.51
CA ASN A 353 -1.62 -14.21 -3.93
C ASN A 353 -1.65 -14.30 -2.40
N GLU A 354 -2.61 -13.65 -1.72
CA GLU A 354 -2.72 -13.72 -0.26
C GLU A 354 -2.87 -15.18 0.25
N GLU A 355 -3.71 -15.99 -0.40
CA GLU A 355 -3.85 -17.41 -0.05
C GLU A 355 -2.59 -18.23 -0.35
N CYS A 356 -1.93 -17.95 -1.47
CA CYS A 356 -0.70 -18.67 -1.85
C CYS A 356 0.47 -18.32 -0.92
N VAL A 357 0.57 -17.07 -0.48
CA VAL A 357 1.55 -16.65 0.54
C VAL A 357 1.28 -17.37 1.85
N GLU A 358 0.03 -17.49 2.28
CA GLU A 358 -0.30 -18.23 3.51
C GLU A 358 -0.01 -19.73 3.37
N ALA A 359 -0.31 -20.32 2.21
CA ALA A 359 0.04 -21.71 1.92
C ALA A 359 1.55 -21.94 1.95
N PHE A 360 2.36 -21.01 1.43
CA PHE A 360 3.82 -21.09 1.55
C PHE A 360 4.28 -20.95 3.00
N ARG A 361 3.71 -20.00 3.76
CA ARG A 361 4.04 -19.78 5.19
C ARG A 361 3.75 -21.00 6.06
N SER A 362 2.69 -21.73 5.75
CA SER A 362 2.32 -22.96 6.46
C SER A 362 3.06 -24.21 5.95
N GLY A 363 3.89 -24.08 4.91
CA GLY A 363 4.64 -25.17 4.31
C GLY A 363 3.81 -26.06 3.37
N ALA A 364 2.58 -25.67 3.05
CA ALA A 364 1.69 -26.40 2.14
C ALA A 364 1.99 -26.16 0.65
N LEU A 365 2.74 -25.10 0.33
CA LEU A 365 3.09 -24.73 -1.04
C LEU A 365 4.59 -24.38 -1.12
N PRO A 366 5.36 -24.86 -2.12
CA PRO A 366 6.73 -24.39 -2.33
C PRO A 366 6.75 -22.96 -2.88
N PHE A 367 7.89 -22.27 -2.78
CA PHE A 367 8.02 -20.86 -3.18
C PHE A 367 7.63 -20.61 -4.64
N ASN A 368 8.14 -21.41 -5.58
CA ASN A 368 7.76 -21.30 -7.00
C ASN A 368 6.26 -21.59 -7.23
N GLY A 369 5.68 -22.43 -6.37
CA GLY A 369 4.25 -22.79 -6.40
C GLY A 369 3.33 -21.59 -6.18
N ILE A 370 3.80 -20.52 -5.53
CA ILE A 370 3.04 -19.27 -5.36
C ILE A 370 2.66 -18.71 -6.73
N MET A 371 3.65 -18.38 -7.56
CA MET A 371 3.38 -17.75 -8.85
C MET A 371 2.76 -18.71 -9.86
N GLU A 372 3.07 -20.00 -9.79
CA GLU A 372 2.41 -21.01 -10.63
C GLU A 372 0.90 -21.09 -10.32
N THR A 373 0.53 -21.07 -9.04
CA THR A 373 -0.88 -21.13 -8.62
C THR A 373 -1.60 -19.83 -8.95
N VAL A 374 -1.02 -18.66 -8.63
CA VAL A 374 -1.63 -17.36 -8.94
C VAL A 374 -1.87 -17.18 -10.43
N THR A 375 -0.89 -17.58 -11.27
CA THR A 375 -1.05 -17.53 -12.74
C THR A 375 -2.24 -18.36 -13.20
N ARG A 376 -2.38 -19.59 -12.71
CA ARG A 376 -3.50 -20.46 -13.06
C ARG A 376 -4.86 -19.89 -12.63
N VAL A 377 -4.95 -19.30 -11.43
CA VAL A 377 -6.20 -18.67 -10.98
C VAL A 377 -6.58 -17.49 -11.88
N VAL A 378 -5.60 -16.66 -12.26
CA VAL A 378 -5.82 -15.55 -13.20
C VAL A 378 -6.25 -16.05 -14.59
N GLU A 379 -5.59 -17.09 -15.12
CA GLU A 379 -5.95 -17.69 -16.42
C GLU A 379 -7.36 -18.27 -16.42
N GLU A 380 -7.77 -18.94 -15.35
CA GLU A 380 -9.11 -19.53 -15.22
C GLU A 380 -10.21 -18.47 -15.04
N HIS A 381 -9.89 -17.32 -14.44
CA HIS A 381 -10.79 -16.16 -14.39
C HIS A 381 -11.06 -15.59 -15.79
N GLY A 382 -10.02 -15.55 -16.63
CA GLY A 382 -10.08 -15.02 -17.98
C GLY A 382 -10.27 -13.50 -18.03
N THR A 383 -10.88 -13.03 -19.11
CA THR A 383 -11.11 -11.60 -19.34
C THR A 383 -12.41 -11.14 -18.67
N PRO A 384 -12.37 -10.16 -17.74
CA PRO A 384 -13.57 -9.60 -17.14
C PRO A 384 -14.54 -9.03 -18.20
N PRO A 385 -15.86 -9.09 -17.98
CA PRO A 385 -16.84 -8.47 -18.86
C PRO A 385 -16.57 -6.95 -19.02
N THR A 386 -16.71 -6.45 -20.24
CA THR A 386 -16.60 -5.02 -20.54
C THR A 386 -17.98 -4.36 -20.59
N GLY A 387 -18.08 -3.07 -20.28
CA GLY A 387 -19.31 -2.28 -20.44
C GLY A 387 -20.22 -2.17 -19.21
N THR A 388 -19.89 -2.84 -18.10
CA THR A 388 -20.52 -2.61 -16.79
C THR A 388 -19.58 -1.84 -15.87
N SER A 389 -20.09 -0.86 -15.14
CA SER A 389 -19.32 -0.17 -14.10
C SER A 389 -19.03 -1.15 -12.96
N LEU A 390 -17.75 -1.31 -12.63
CA LEU A 390 -17.30 -2.11 -11.48
C LEU A 390 -17.99 -1.61 -10.20
N THR A 391 -18.42 -2.52 -9.34
CA THR A 391 -18.98 -2.23 -8.01
C THR A 391 -18.14 -2.87 -6.90
N VAL A 392 -18.29 -2.41 -5.66
CA VAL A 392 -17.63 -3.06 -4.51
C VAL A 392 -18.04 -4.54 -4.36
N PRO A 393 -19.32 -4.92 -4.49
CA PRO A 393 -19.72 -6.33 -4.53
C PRO A 393 -18.98 -7.16 -5.58
N ASP A 394 -18.79 -6.65 -6.81
CA ASP A 394 -18.07 -7.40 -7.86
C ASP A 394 -16.63 -7.72 -7.46
N VAL A 395 -15.96 -6.77 -6.79
CA VAL A 395 -14.60 -6.98 -6.24
C VAL A 395 -14.62 -8.07 -5.18
N LEU A 396 -15.54 -7.99 -4.22
CA LEU A 396 -15.63 -8.95 -3.11
C LEU A 396 -15.99 -10.38 -3.59
N GLU A 397 -16.89 -10.49 -4.57
CA GLU A 397 -17.26 -11.77 -5.19
C GLU A 397 -16.06 -12.38 -5.93
N ALA A 398 -15.34 -11.57 -6.71
CA ALA A 398 -14.13 -12.03 -7.40
C ALA A 398 -13.03 -12.46 -6.44
N GLU A 399 -12.80 -11.74 -5.34
CA GLU A 399 -11.86 -12.16 -4.31
C GLU A 399 -12.29 -13.46 -3.63
N THR A 400 -13.58 -13.59 -3.31
CA THR A 400 -14.12 -14.82 -2.67
C THR A 400 -13.90 -16.03 -3.56
N TRP A 401 -14.21 -15.92 -4.86
CA TRP A 401 -13.95 -16.96 -5.85
C TRP A 401 -12.45 -17.28 -5.95
N ALA A 402 -11.60 -16.25 -6.09
CA ALA A 402 -10.15 -16.43 -6.24
C ALA A 402 -9.51 -17.12 -5.03
N ARG A 403 -9.96 -16.77 -3.81
CA ARG A 403 -9.49 -17.41 -2.57
C ARG A 403 -9.88 -18.88 -2.53
N ALA A 404 -11.14 -19.19 -2.80
CA ALA A 404 -11.62 -20.57 -2.85
C ALA A 404 -10.81 -21.37 -3.88
N ARG A 405 -10.61 -20.81 -5.08
CA ARG A 405 -9.90 -21.47 -6.15
C ARG A 405 -8.41 -21.69 -5.86
N ALA A 406 -7.74 -20.69 -5.29
CA ALA A 406 -6.35 -20.82 -4.86
C ALA A 406 -6.20 -21.98 -3.85
N ARG A 407 -7.09 -22.08 -2.85
CA ARG A 407 -7.07 -23.16 -1.85
C ARG A 407 -7.28 -24.55 -2.46
N GLU A 408 -8.16 -24.67 -3.45
CA GLU A 408 -8.35 -25.94 -4.18
C GLU A 408 -7.07 -26.38 -4.90
N LEU A 409 -6.40 -25.44 -5.58
CA LEU A 409 -5.18 -25.72 -6.34
C LEU A 409 -3.99 -26.04 -5.43
N THR A 410 -3.85 -25.35 -4.29
CA THR A 410 -2.77 -25.64 -3.34
C THR A 410 -2.94 -27.02 -2.71
N ALA A 411 -4.17 -27.43 -2.35
CA ALA A 411 -4.45 -28.76 -1.81
C ALA A 411 -4.13 -29.91 -2.80
N GLN A 412 -4.38 -29.70 -4.10
CA GLN A 412 -4.00 -30.66 -5.14
C GLN A 412 -2.47 -30.82 -5.25
N THR A 413 -1.72 -29.73 -5.10
CA THR A 413 -0.25 -29.79 -5.10
C THR A 413 0.29 -30.57 -3.90
N THR A 414 -0.28 -30.37 -2.71
CA THR A 414 0.11 -31.11 -1.49
C THR A 414 -0.15 -32.61 -1.65
N SER A 415 -1.36 -33.00 -2.07
CA SER A 415 -1.72 -34.42 -2.27
C SER A 415 -0.84 -35.11 -3.34
N ALA A 416 -0.49 -34.40 -4.41
CA ALA A 416 0.40 -34.93 -5.45
C ALA A 416 1.85 -35.09 -4.97
N ALA A 417 2.32 -34.25 -4.04
CA ALA A 417 3.63 -34.38 -3.41
C ALA A 417 3.66 -35.55 -2.41
N GLU A 418 2.61 -35.70 -1.59
CA GLU A 418 2.45 -36.82 -0.65
C GLU A 418 2.36 -38.17 -1.36
N ALA A 419 1.68 -38.25 -2.50
CA ALA A 419 1.59 -39.49 -3.29
C ALA A 419 2.91 -39.89 -3.97
N ARG A 420 3.91 -38.99 -4.04
CA ARG A 420 5.23 -39.23 -4.65
C ARG A 420 6.33 -39.52 -3.62
N ALA A 421 6.11 -39.20 -2.35
CA ALA A 421 6.99 -39.51 -1.22
C ALA A 421 6.73 -40.92 -0.69
#